data_AF-A0A3M1FUX8-F1
#
_entry.id   AF-A0A3M1FUX8-F1
#
_cell.length_a   1.000
_cell.length_b   1.000
_cell.length_c   1.000
_cell.angle_alpha   90.00
_cell.angle_beta   90.00
_cell.angle_gamma   90.00
#
_symmetry.space_group_name_H-M   'P 1'
#
loop_
_entity.id
_entity.type
_entity.pdbx_description
1 polymer ?
#
loop_
_entity_poly.entity_id
_entity_poly.type
_entity_poly.pdbx_seq_one_letter_code
_entity_poly.pdbx_strand_id
1 'polypeptide(L)'
;WIGGLITYQGFRLASERAVPLSLITPGVNKEEIIKTLARIGHKFHQVILVGYPPFVKDIVDEAIARKIRLRKMNLRLMFAAEAFTEKFRDYLVKKTGIQNLYRDTLNIYGTADIGAMAWETPTSILVRRIAMKKKGIFNALFSKITKTPTLAQYNPLFITFEEENGTLLLTGNSALPLIRYSTGDHGGVHTFTEVCDILQKHKISLEKAARQEQIENYIYQLPFVYVYEREDFSTTLYGIQIYPEMVREALMDTYLNKYLTGKFTMLTKYDQHQDQYLEINLELKRDKKPTPYLRKRAVVKIMQSLRAKSSEFRELSNYLEERANPKIVFWKYEHPLYFRPGIKQRWVLKKNGRR
;
A
#
# COMPACT_ATOMS: atom_id res chain seq x y z
N TRP A 1 14.05 4.77 5.04
CA TRP A 1 12.72 5.17 4.54
C TRP A 1 12.37 6.57 5.05
N ILE A 2 12.26 7.55 4.15
CA ILE A 2 12.00 8.96 4.48
C ILE A 2 10.70 9.16 5.27
N GLY A 3 9.63 8.43 4.93
CA GLY A 3 8.34 8.53 5.63
C GLY A 3 8.43 8.22 7.13
N GLY A 4 9.30 7.30 7.54
CA GLY A 4 9.54 7.01 8.96
C GLY A 4 10.22 8.16 9.70
N LEU A 5 11.17 8.85 9.07
CA LEU A 5 11.85 10.01 9.65
C LEU A 5 10.92 11.22 9.77
N ILE A 6 10.13 11.51 8.72
CA ILE A 6 9.14 12.60 8.75
C ILE A 6 8.11 12.35 9.85
N THR A 7 7.62 11.12 9.95
CA THR A 7 6.66 10.73 10.99
C THR A 7 7.26 10.86 12.39
N TYR A 8 8.49 10.38 12.59
CA TYR A 8 9.21 10.54 13.86
C TYR A 8 9.33 12.01 14.26
N GLN A 9 9.75 12.89 13.33
CA GLN A 9 9.85 14.32 13.60
C GLN A 9 8.48 14.94 13.94
N GLY A 10 7.42 14.55 13.22
CA GLY A 10 6.06 15.00 13.50
C GLY A 10 5.61 14.67 14.92
N PHE A 11 5.80 13.42 15.36
CA PHE A 11 5.48 13.04 16.74
C PHE A 11 6.40 13.67 17.79
N ARG A 12 7.69 13.86 17.49
CA ARG A 12 8.63 14.55 18.40
C ARG A 12 8.17 15.99 18.65
N LEU A 13 7.85 16.72 17.58
CA LEU A 13 7.35 18.09 17.68
C LEU A 13 6.00 18.17 18.43
N ALA A 14 5.11 17.20 18.22
CA ALA A 14 3.88 17.10 18.99
C ALA A 14 4.16 16.86 20.49
N SER A 15 5.16 16.03 20.79
CA SER A 15 5.56 15.74 22.16
C SER A 15 6.16 16.94 22.89
N GLU A 16 6.93 17.75 22.18
CA GLU A 16 7.53 18.98 22.72
C GLU A 16 6.49 20.07 23.00
N ARG A 17 5.36 20.06 22.27
CA ARG A 17 4.36 21.13 22.32
C ARG A 17 3.17 20.85 23.21
N ALA A 18 2.62 19.63 23.19
CA ALA A 18 1.25 19.44 23.68
C ALA A 18 0.89 18.06 24.22
N VAL A 19 1.67 17.00 23.93
CA VAL A 19 1.23 15.61 24.23
C VAL A 19 2.35 14.81 24.89
N PRO A 20 2.17 14.24 26.10
CA PRO A 20 3.17 13.35 26.68
C PRO A 20 3.24 12.06 25.85
N LEU A 21 4.28 11.91 25.02
CA LEU A 21 4.42 10.79 24.10
C LEU A 21 5.82 10.17 24.21
N SER A 22 5.89 8.85 24.17
CA SER A 22 7.16 8.11 24.08
C SER A 22 7.31 7.52 22.69
N LEU A 23 8.50 7.71 22.10
CA LEU A 23 8.80 7.26 20.74
C LEU A 23 9.81 6.14 20.74
N ILE A 24 9.52 5.09 19.99
CA ILE A 24 10.41 3.96 19.75
C ILE A 24 10.42 3.70 18.24
N THR A 25 11.60 3.74 17.63
CA THR A 25 11.78 3.61 16.18
C THR A 25 12.63 2.38 15.84
N PRO A 26 12.11 1.16 16.06
CA PRO A 26 12.88 -0.08 15.89
C PRO A 26 13.07 -0.49 14.41
N GLY A 27 12.60 0.34 13.48
CA GLY A 27 12.66 0.07 12.04
C GLY A 27 11.91 -1.21 11.68
N VAL A 28 12.56 -2.08 10.91
CA VAL A 28 12.02 -3.38 10.47
C VAL A 28 12.35 -4.52 11.44
N ASN A 29 12.97 -4.24 12.59
CA ASN A 29 13.33 -5.27 13.56
C ASN A 29 12.10 -5.78 14.33
N LYS A 30 11.45 -6.80 13.78
CA LYS A 30 10.26 -7.44 14.37
C LYS A 30 10.50 -7.92 15.81
N GLU A 31 11.66 -8.51 16.11
CA GLU A 31 11.93 -9.04 17.44
C GLU A 31 11.93 -7.93 18.50
N GLU A 32 12.57 -6.79 18.21
CA GLU A 32 12.56 -5.64 19.13
C GLU A 32 11.18 -5.00 19.27
N ILE A 33 10.40 -4.93 18.18
CA ILE A 33 9.00 -4.46 18.25
C ILE A 33 8.19 -5.34 19.22
N ILE A 34 8.30 -6.65 19.07
CA ILE A 34 7.54 -7.63 19.86
C ILE A 34 7.97 -7.60 21.33
N LYS A 35 9.29 -7.55 21.61
CA LYS A 35 9.80 -7.36 22.98
C LYS A 35 9.31 -6.06 23.60
N THR A 36 9.30 -4.98 22.84
CA THR A 36 8.81 -3.66 23.29
C THR A 36 7.33 -3.73 23.67
N LEU A 37 6.49 -4.26 22.78
CA LEU A 37 5.06 -4.44 23.04
C LEU A 37 4.82 -5.28 24.30
N ALA A 38 5.54 -6.39 24.46
CA ALA A 38 5.42 -7.26 25.63
C ALA A 38 5.84 -6.55 26.94
N ARG A 39 7.00 -5.88 26.95
CA ARG A 39 7.62 -5.34 28.16
C ARG A 39 6.97 -4.06 28.66
N ILE A 40 6.59 -3.16 27.76
CA ILE A 40 6.17 -1.81 28.14
C ILE A 40 4.84 -1.37 27.51
N GLY A 41 4.31 -2.06 26.50
CA GLY A 41 3.06 -1.64 25.84
C GLY A 41 1.87 -1.51 26.81
N HIS A 42 1.80 -2.36 27.82
CA HIS A 42 0.75 -2.32 28.87
C HIS A 42 0.92 -1.18 29.89
N LYS A 43 2.06 -0.48 29.89
CA LYS A 43 2.34 0.66 30.78
C LYS A 43 1.80 1.98 30.23
N PHE A 44 1.31 1.99 28.99
CA PHE A 44 0.73 3.16 28.34
C PHE A 44 -0.78 3.02 28.22
N HIS A 45 -1.50 4.14 28.34
CA HIS A 45 -2.95 4.20 28.10
C HIS A 45 -3.35 3.94 26.65
N GLN A 46 -2.45 4.21 25.70
CA GLN A 46 -2.66 4.02 24.27
C GLN A 46 -1.33 3.70 23.59
N VAL A 47 -1.36 2.72 22.70
CA VAL A 47 -0.23 2.37 21.83
C VAL A 47 -0.61 2.64 20.38
N ILE A 48 0.26 3.32 19.64
CA ILE A 48 0.09 3.58 18.21
C ILE A 48 1.14 2.77 17.45
N LEU A 49 0.70 1.84 16.61
CA LEU A 49 1.59 1.16 15.67
C LEU A 49 1.59 1.91 14.35
N VAL A 50 2.78 2.29 13.92
CA VAL A 50 2.99 3.05 12.69
C VAL A 50 3.88 2.26 11.76
N GLY A 51 3.43 2.02 10.53
CA GLY A 51 4.20 1.30 9.53
C GLY A 51 3.42 1.05 8.27
N TYR A 52 4.07 0.49 7.25
CA TYR A 52 3.36 0.10 6.04
C TYR A 52 2.47 -1.14 6.28
N PRO A 53 1.35 -1.31 5.55
CA PRO A 53 0.28 -2.21 5.99
C PRO A 53 0.70 -3.69 6.14
N PRO A 54 1.32 -4.36 5.13
CA PRO A 54 1.78 -5.74 5.27
C PRO A 54 2.66 -6.01 6.51
N PHE A 55 3.56 -5.09 6.87
CA PHE A 55 4.41 -5.29 8.04
C PHE A 55 3.69 -5.08 9.37
N VAL A 56 2.79 -4.10 9.45
CA VAL A 56 1.93 -3.95 10.63
C VAL A 56 1.11 -5.23 10.85
N LYS A 57 0.64 -5.88 9.77
CA LYS A 57 0.00 -7.20 9.87
C LYS A 57 0.95 -8.26 10.43
N ASP A 58 2.16 -8.39 9.90
CA ASP A 58 3.17 -9.34 10.40
C ASP A 58 3.43 -9.14 11.91
N ILE A 59 3.53 -7.89 12.37
CA ILE A 59 3.69 -7.57 13.80
C ILE A 59 2.47 -7.99 14.63
N VAL A 60 1.26 -7.69 14.16
CA VAL A 60 0.02 -8.05 14.86
C VAL A 60 -0.12 -9.58 14.97
N ASP A 61 0.13 -10.29 13.89
CA ASP A 61 0.02 -11.76 13.85
C ASP A 61 1.07 -12.42 14.76
N GLU A 62 2.33 -11.95 14.71
CA GLU A 62 3.41 -12.43 15.58
C GLU A 62 3.10 -12.15 17.06
N ALA A 63 2.63 -10.94 17.40
CA ALA A 63 2.29 -10.59 18.76
C ALA A 63 1.18 -11.50 19.33
N ILE A 64 0.18 -11.83 18.51
CA ILE A 64 -0.87 -12.78 18.89
C ILE A 64 -0.31 -14.20 19.07
N ALA A 65 0.55 -14.66 18.14
CA ALA A 65 1.20 -15.96 18.25
C ALA A 65 2.03 -16.08 19.54
N ARG A 66 2.70 -14.99 19.95
CA ARG A 66 3.43 -14.88 21.22
C ARG A 66 2.55 -14.54 22.44
N LYS A 67 1.23 -14.63 22.31
CA LYS A 67 0.25 -14.42 23.38
C LYS A 67 0.31 -13.02 24.02
N ILE A 68 0.79 -12.00 23.29
CA ILE A 68 0.76 -10.61 23.73
C ILE A 68 -0.68 -10.10 23.69
N ARG A 69 -1.12 -9.48 24.79
CA ARG A 69 -2.51 -9.02 24.98
C ARG A 69 -2.74 -7.67 24.30
N LEU A 70 -2.66 -7.60 22.96
CA LEU A 70 -2.85 -6.38 22.18
C LEU A 70 -4.15 -5.63 22.50
N ARG A 71 -5.24 -6.37 22.75
CA ARG A 71 -6.56 -5.81 23.10
C ARG A 71 -6.57 -4.94 24.36
N LYS A 72 -5.60 -5.13 25.27
CA LYS A 72 -5.48 -4.33 26.50
C LYS A 72 -4.73 -3.01 26.31
N MET A 73 -4.14 -2.78 25.13
CA MET A 73 -3.25 -1.64 24.88
C MET A 73 -3.95 -0.45 24.20
N ASN A 74 -5.28 -0.49 24.05
CA ASN A 74 -6.07 0.53 23.34
C ASN A 74 -5.41 0.93 22.00
N LEU A 75 -5.15 -0.06 21.15
CA LEU A 75 -4.29 0.10 19.98
C LEU A 75 -4.88 1.08 18.96
N ARG A 76 -4.00 1.84 18.29
CA ARG A 76 -4.30 2.64 17.10
C ARG A 76 -3.33 2.27 15.99
N LEU A 77 -3.78 2.31 14.73
CA LEU A 77 -2.95 1.94 13.58
C LEU A 77 -2.82 3.12 12.62
N MET A 78 -1.59 3.45 12.27
CA MET A 78 -1.29 4.44 11.24
C MET A 78 -0.47 3.79 10.14
N PHE A 79 -0.99 3.85 8.93
CA PHE A 79 -0.39 3.26 7.74
C PHE A 79 0.21 4.33 6.83
N ALA A 80 1.17 3.91 6.01
CA ALA A 80 1.73 4.73 4.94
C ALA A 80 2.25 3.83 3.80
N ALA A 81 2.66 4.46 2.71
CA ALA A 81 3.38 3.88 1.56
C ALA A 81 2.57 2.96 0.63
N GLU A 82 1.51 2.30 1.07
CA GLU A 82 0.71 1.42 0.19
C GLU A 82 -0.81 1.56 0.44
N ALA A 83 -1.59 1.46 -0.63
CA ALA A 83 -3.03 1.32 -0.55
C ALA A 83 -3.42 -0.09 -0.08
N PHE A 84 -4.49 -0.21 0.71
CA PHE A 84 -5.00 -1.50 1.17
C PHE A 84 -6.52 -1.57 1.12
N THR A 85 -7.03 -2.79 1.13
CA THR A 85 -8.46 -3.07 1.05
C THR A 85 -9.16 -2.87 2.39
N GLU A 86 -10.45 -2.55 2.36
CA GLU A 86 -11.24 -2.48 3.60
C GLU A 86 -11.34 -3.82 4.32
N LYS A 87 -11.24 -4.95 3.59
CA LYS A 87 -11.13 -6.29 4.21
C LYS A 87 -9.83 -6.46 5.01
N PHE A 88 -8.73 -5.90 4.53
CA PHE A 88 -7.46 -5.88 5.25
C PHE A 88 -7.57 -5.05 6.53
N ARG A 89 -8.23 -3.88 6.46
CA ARG A 89 -8.54 -3.08 7.66
C ARG A 89 -9.38 -3.87 8.66
N ASP A 90 -10.47 -4.49 8.21
CA ASP A 90 -11.37 -5.30 9.04
C ASP A 90 -10.61 -6.46 9.73
N TYR A 91 -9.66 -7.09 9.02
CA TYR A 91 -8.78 -8.12 9.59
C TYR A 91 -7.96 -7.60 10.77
N LEU A 92 -7.25 -6.48 10.59
CA LEU A 92 -6.41 -5.90 11.64
C LEU A 92 -7.24 -5.41 12.82
N VAL A 93 -8.37 -4.75 12.57
CA VAL A 93 -9.31 -4.29 13.61
C VAL A 93 -9.77 -5.46 14.48
N LYS A 94 -10.18 -6.58 13.86
CA LYS A 94 -10.62 -7.79 14.58
C LYS A 94 -9.51 -8.40 15.44
N LYS A 95 -8.29 -8.48 14.90
CA LYS A 95 -7.13 -9.09 15.56
C LYS A 95 -6.62 -8.25 16.73
N THR A 96 -6.63 -6.93 16.58
CA THR A 96 -6.13 -5.98 17.58
C THR A 96 -7.16 -5.60 18.64
N GLY A 97 -8.47 -5.77 18.36
CA GLY A 97 -9.56 -5.38 19.25
C GLY A 97 -9.85 -3.88 19.25
N ILE A 98 -9.52 -3.20 18.16
CA ILE A 98 -9.88 -1.80 17.91
C ILE A 98 -11.40 -1.65 17.94
N GLN A 99 -11.88 -0.60 18.61
CA GLN A 99 -13.31 -0.37 18.84
C GLN A 99 -13.94 0.45 17.72
N ASN A 100 -13.29 1.54 17.28
CA ASN A 100 -13.82 2.39 16.23
C ASN A 100 -12.83 2.48 15.06
N LEU A 101 -13.04 1.67 14.03
CA LEU A 101 -12.12 1.62 12.87
C LEU A 101 -11.93 2.98 12.19
N TYR A 102 -12.94 3.86 12.21
CA TYR A 102 -12.89 5.15 11.52
C TYR A 102 -12.00 6.16 12.23
N ARG A 103 -11.91 6.06 13.57
CA ARG A 103 -11.11 6.96 14.41
C ARG A 103 -9.76 6.37 14.79
N ASP A 104 -9.68 5.04 14.80
CA ASP A 104 -8.54 4.32 15.38
C ASP A 104 -7.59 3.75 14.33
N THR A 105 -7.91 3.94 13.05
CA THR A 105 -7.06 3.57 11.92
C THR A 105 -7.01 4.69 10.89
N LEU A 106 -5.86 4.90 10.27
CA LEU A 106 -5.73 5.81 9.12
C LEU A 106 -4.58 5.40 8.20
N ASN A 107 -4.64 5.77 6.93
CA ASN A 107 -3.56 5.69 5.97
C ASN A 107 -3.09 7.08 5.56
N ILE A 108 -1.80 7.25 5.31
CA ILE A 108 -1.21 8.49 4.80
C ILE A 108 -0.87 8.33 3.32
N TYR A 109 -1.19 9.36 2.55
CA TYR A 109 -0.69 9.56 1.21
C TYR A 109 0.41 10.64 1.23
N GLY A 110 1.56 10.31 0.66
CA GLY A 110 2.74 11.16 0.65
C GLY A 110 3.78 10.67 -0.36
N THR A 111 4.72 11.56 -0.73
CA THR A 111 5.86 11.24 -1.60
C THR A 111 7.18 11.58 -0.93
N ALA A 112 8.30 11.15 -1.52
CA ALA A 112 9.63 11.54 -1.06
C ALA A 112 9.90 13.04 -1.28
N ASP A 113 9.26 13.64 -2.29
CA ASP A 113 9.51 15.02 -2.73
C ASP A 113 9.01 16.05 -1.71
N ILE A 114 7.83 15.81 -1.11
CA ILE A 114 7.18 16.77 -0.21
C ILE A 114 6.76 16.18 1.15
N GLY A 115 6.83 14.86 1.31
CA GLY A 115 6.42 14.18 2.54
C GLY A 115 4.94 13.82 2.58
N ALA A 116 4.35 13.84 3.79
CA ALA A 116 2.94 13.51 3.99
C ALA A 116 2.04 14.66 3.52
N MET A 117 1.06 14.35 2.69
CA MET A 117 0.24 15.35 1.98
C MET A 117 -1.24 15.27 2.31
N ALA A 118 -1.74 14.04 2.43
CA ALA A 118 -3.14 13.75 2.70
C ALA A 118 -3.23 12.54 3.63
N TRP A 119 -4.33 12.42 4.36
CA TRP A 119 -4.56 11.29 5.25
C TRP A 119 -6.01 10.86 5.21
N GLU A 120 -6.23 9.59 5.54
CA GLU A 120 -7.57 9.10 5.77
C GLU A 120 -8.15 9.72 7.03
N THR A 121 -9.33 10.33 6.88
CA THR A 121 -10.14 10.85 7.99
C THR A 121 -11.29 9.89 8.27
N PRO A 122 -11.98 10.00 9.42
CA PRO A 122 -13.24 9.29 9.64
C PRO A 122 -14.23 9.49 8.48
N THR A 123 -14.34 10.72 7.96
CA THR A 123 -15.12 11.05 6.77
C THR A 123 -14.67 10.26 5.54
N SER A 124 -13.39 10.27 5.20
CA SER A 124 -12.89 9.63 3.98
C SER A 124 -12.99 8.11 4.04
N ILE A 125 -12.76 7.52 5.21
CA ILE A 125 -12.94 6.08 5.44
C ILE A 125 -14.41 5.71 5.26
N LEU A 126 -15.34 6.48 5.83
CA LEU A 126 -16.79 6.27 5.68
C LEU A 126 -17.21 6.34 4.21
N VAL A 127 -16.85 7.42 3.51
CA VAL A 127 -17.17 7.61 2.10
C VAL A 127 -16.61 6.45 1.27
N ARG A 128 -15.36 6.06 1.48
CA ARG A 128 -14.73 4.94 0.77
C ARG A 128 -15.46 3.63 1.03
N ARG A 129 -15.83 3.32 2.28
CA ARG A 129 -16.58 2.10 2.63
C ARG A 129 -17.97 2.07 1.99
N ILE A 130 -18.68 3.20 1.94
CA ILE A 130 -19.96 3.32 1.24
C ILE A 130 -19.78 3.05 -0.25
N ALA A 131 -18.78 3.67 -0.88
CA ALA A 131 -18.48 3.50 -2.30
C ALA A 131 -18.16 2.04 -2.63
N MET A 132 -17.35 1.37 -1.83
CA MET A 132 -16.99 -0.05 -2.03
C MET A 132 -18.20 -1.00 -1.97
N LYS A 133 -19.29 -0.62 -1.29
CA LYS A 133 -20.55 -1.38 -1.21
C LYS A 133 -21.51 -1.07 -2.36
N LYS A 134 -21.40 0.10 -3.00
CA LYS A 134 -22.33 0.56 -4.04
C LYS A 134 -21.60 0.97 -5.31
N LYS A 135 -21.63 0.10 -6.33
CA LYS A 135 -20.97 0.30 -7.64
C LYS A 135 -21.29 1.66 -8.29
N GLY A 136 -22.51 2.15 -8.16
CA GLY A 136 -22.90 3.45 -8.70
C GLY A 136 -22.13 4.62 -8.08
N ILE A 137 -21.90 4.57 -6.76
CA ILE A 137 -21.13 5.59 -6.03
C ILE A 137 -19.64 5.42 -6.33
N PHE A 138 -19.15 4.17 -6.33
CA PHE A 138 -17.77 3.86 -6.69
C PHE A 138 -17.37 4.47 -8.03
N ASN A 139 -18.18 4.24 -9.07
CA ASN A 139 -17.90 4.75 -10.41
C ASN A 139 -17.98 6.27 -10.49
N ALA A 140 -18.81 6.91 -9.67
CA ALA A 140 -18.95 8.36 -9.63
C ALA A 140 -17.76 9.03 -8.92
N LEU A 141 -17.20 8.38 -7.87
CA LEU A 141 -16.07 8.91 -7.12
C LEU A 141 -14.72 8.64 -7.77
N PHE A 142 -14.50 7.44 -8.32
CA PHE A 142 -13.13 6.98 -8.62
C PHE A 142 -12.85 6.79 -10.11
N SER A 143 -13.71 7.31 -10.99
CA SER A 143 -13.73 6.91 -12.40
C SER A 143 -13.88 5.39 -12.56
N LYS A 144 -13.91 4.84 -13.78
CA LYS A 144 -14.11 3.38 -14.02
C LYS A 144 -12.87 2.54 -13.69
N ILE A 145 -12.22 2.82 -12.56
CA ILE A 145 -11.09 2.04 -12.08
C ILE A 145 -11.56 0.68 -11.58
N THR A 146 -10.64 -0.27 -11.50
CA THR A 146 -10.91 -1.65 -11.06
C THR A 146 -10.14 -2.04 -9.80
N LYS A 147 -9.34 -1.10 -9.26
CA LYS A 147 -8.48 -1.26 -8.09
C LYS A 147 -9.12 -0.66 -6.85
N THR A 148 -8.55 -0.96 -5.68
CA THR A 148 -8.91 -0.27 -4.45
C THR A 148 -8.14 1.05 -4.36
N PRO A 149 -8.79 2.21 -4.47
CA PRO A 149 -8.11 3.49 -4.32
C PRO A 149 -7.84 3.78 -2.84
N THR A 150 -6.80 4.56 -2.58
CA THR A 150 -6.72 5.38 -1.38
C THR A 150 -7.67 6.56 -1.57
N LEU A 151 -8.50 6.88 -0.57
CA LEU A 151 -9.30 8.12 -0.53
C LEU A 151 -8.96 8.85 0.77
N ALA A 152 -8.32 10.00 0.63
CA ALA A 152 -7.81 10.80 1.74
C ALA A 152 -8.36 12.23 1.65
N GLN A 153 -8.28 12.97 2.76
CA GLN A 153 -8.49 14.42 2.77
C GLN A 153 -7.17 15.13 2.99
N TYR A 154 -7.07 16.36 2.50
CA TYR A 154 -5.89 17.21 2.65
C TYR A 154 -6.29 18.60 3.14
N ASN A 155 -5.34 19.32 3.74
CA ASN A 155 -5.54 20.70 4.15
C ASN A 155 -5.02 21.65 3.06
N PRO A 156 -5.91 22.40 2.37
CA PRO A 156 -5.51 23.29 1.28
C PRO A 156 -4.60 24.46 1.71
N LEU A 157 -4.48 24.74 3.01
CA LEU A 157 -3.51 25.71 3.52
C LEU A 157 -2.06 25.21 3.46
N PHE A 158 -1.84 23.89 3.36
CA PHE A 158 -0.51 23.29 3.31
C PHE A 158 -0.16 22.72 1.94
N ILE A 159 -1.15 22.11 1.27
CA ILE A 159 -0.96 21.51 -0.05
C ILE A 159 -2.26 21.56 -0.84
N THR A 160 -2.18 21.80 -2.14
CA THR A 160 -3.30 21.66 -3.06
C THR A 160 -3.02 20.59 -4.09
N PHE A 161 -4.10 19.96 -4.55
CA PHE A 161 -4.06 18.94 -5.60
C PHE A 161 -4.91 19.39 -6.78
N GLU A 162 -4.45 19.05 -7.98
CA GLU A 162 -5.16 19.20 -9.25
C GLU A 162 -5.10 17.86 -9.99
N GLU A 163 -6.00 17.66 -10.95
CA GLU A 163 -6.00 16.51 -11.83
C GLU A 163 -5.99 16.96 -13.30
N GLU A 164 -5.09 16.39 -14.09
CA GLU A 164 -4.99 16.65 -15.53
C GLU A 164 -4.85 15.31 -16.28
N ASN A 165 -5.86 14.94 -17.07
CA ASN A 165 -5.91 13.70 -17.87
C ASN A 165 -5.70 12.39 -17.07
N GLY A 166 -6.18 12.36 -15.83
CA GLY A 166 -6.07 11.27 -14.88
C GLY A 166 -4.81 11.33 -14.00
N THR A 167 -3.89 12.27 -14.25
CA THR A 167 -2.64 12.44 -13.50
C THR A 167 -2.81 13.49 -12.40
N LEU A 168 -2.35 13.18 -11.20
CA LEU A 168 -2.34 14.09 -10.06
C LEU A 168 -1.16 15.04 -10.12
N LEU A 169 -1.48 16.32 -10.03
CA LEU A 169 -0.54 17.40 -9.85
C LEU A 169 -0.68 17.95 -8.43
N LEU A 170 0.41 18.40 -7.84
CA LEU A 170 0.39 19.04 -6.52
C LEU A 170 1.09 20.38 -6.53
N THR A 171 0.62 21.27 -5.66
CA THR A 171 1.32 22.51 -5.31
C THR A 171 1.47 22.56 -3.81
N GLY A 172 2.69 22.75 -3.31
CA GLY A 172 2.95 22.78 -1.89
C GLY A 172 4.30 23.39 -1.54
N ASN A 173 4.37 23.91 -0.33
CA ASN A 173 5.58 24.56 0.18
C ASN A 173 6.56 23.51 0.72
N SER A 174 7.76 23.47 0.16
CA SER A 174 8.87 22.62 0.60
C SER A 174 10.18 23.41 0.52
N ALA A 175 11.34 22.79 0.79
CA ALA A 175 12.63 23.46 0.61
C ALA A 175 12.80 24.04 -0.81
N LEU A 176 12.26 23.34 -1.81
CA LEU A 176 12.00 23.88 -3.14
C LEU A 176 10.48 23.86 -3.37
N PRO A 177 9.81 25.02 -3.49
CA PRO A 177 8.38 25.05 -3.74
C PRO A 177 8.02 24.23 -4.98
N LEU A 178 7.10 23.28 -4.82
CA LEU A 178 6.61 22.46 -5.91
C LEU A 178 5.33 23.13 -6.43
N ILE A 179 5.29 23.44 -7.72
CA ILE A 179 4.15 24.11 -8.37
C ILE A 179 3.67 23.21 -9.51
N ARG A 180 2.40 22.79 -9.46
CA ARG A 180 1.79 21.84 -10.41
C ARG A 180 2.71 20.64 -10.71
N TYR A 181 3.38 20.15 -9.67
CA TYR A 181 4.36 19.08 -9.78
C TYR A 181 3.65 17.75 -10.00
N SER A 182 4.01 17.06 -11.09
CA SER A 182 3.51 15.71 -11.34
C SER A 182 4.27 14.71 -10.50
N THR A 183 3.55 14.06 -9.60
CA THR A 183 4.07 12.91 -8.87
C THR A 183 4.08 11.66 -9.74
N GLY A 184 3.51 11.66 -10.95
CA GLY A 184 3.30 10.43 -11.72
C GLY A 184 2.28 9.48 -11.06
N ASP A 185 1.45 9.97 -10.14
CA ASP A 185 0.33 9.23 -9.57
C ASP A 185 -0.94 9.54 -10.34
N HIS A 186 -1.75 8.52 -10.59
CA HIS A 186 -3.07 8.66 -11.17
C HIS A 186 -4.15 8.64 -10.09
N GLY A 187 -5.14 9.49 -10.29
CA GLY A 187 -6.11 9.80 -9.28
C GLY A 187 -7.11 10.85 -9.70
N GLY A 188 -7.61 11.56 -8.71
CA GLY A 188 -8.44 12.74 -8.91
C GLY A 188 -8.74 13.44 -7.59
N VAL A 189 -9.37 14.59 -7.69
CA VAL A 189 -9.75 15.43 -6.56
C VAL A 189 -11.26 15.62 -6.53
N HIS A 190 -11.81 15.74 -5.33
CA HIS A 190 -13.20 16.16 -5.14
C HIS A 190 -13.26 17.18 -4.01
N THR A 191 -14.07 18.21 -4.18
CA THR A 191 -14.49 19.05 -3.06
C THR A 191 -15.38 18.25 -2.11
N PHE A 192 -15.52 18.74 -0.88
CA PHE A 192 -16.42 18.12 0.09
C PHE A 192 -17.88 18.10 -0.42
N THR A 193 -18.32 19.19 -1.05
CA THR A 193 -19.66 19.34 -1.61
C THR A 193 -19.92 18.34 -2.73
N GLU A 194 -18.98 18.16 -3.67
CA GLU A 194 -19.13 17.17 -4.75
C GLU A 194 -19.32 15.75 -4.23
N VAL A 195 -18.56 15.37 -3.19
CA VAL A 195 -18.76 14.06 -2.54
C VAL A 195 -20.15 13.96 -1.91
N CYS A 196 -20.63 15.00 -1.24
CA CYS A 196 -21.97 15.02 -0.68
C CYS A 196 -23.05 14.90 -1.76
N ASP A 197 -22.92 15.62 -2.87
CA ASP A 197 -23.85 15.58 -4.01
C ASP A 197 -23.88 14.19 -4.66
N ILE A 198 -22.72 13.55 -4.82
CA ILE A 198 -22.61 12.17 -5.32
C ILE A 198 -23.35 11.20 -4.39
N LEU A 199 -23.19 11.32 -3.07
CA LEU A 199 -23.90 10.48 -2.11
C LEU A 199 -25.41 10.74 -2.13
N GLN A 200 -25.83 12.00 -2.21
CA GLN A 200 -27.23 12.39 -2.23
C GLN A 200 -27.96 11.91 -3.50
N LYS A 201 -27.32 11.97 -4.67
CA LYS A 201 -27.85 11.38 -5.93
C LYS A 201 -28.18 9.89 -5.78
N HIS A 202 -27.51 9.19 -4.87
CA HIS A 202 -27.74 7.78 -4.56
C HIS A 202 -28.52 7.57 -3.27
N LYS A 203 -29.22 8.62 -2.81
CA LYS A 203 -30.10 8.66 -1.63
C LYS A 203 -29.37 8.32 -0.32
N ILE A 204 -28.12 8.75 -0.19
CA ILE A 204 -27.33 8.63 1.05
C ILE A 204 -27.01 10.02 1.58
N SER A 205 -27.34 10.28 2.84
CA SER A 205 -26.85 11.44 3.58
C SER A 205 -25.59 11.04 4.36
N LEU A 206 -24.53 11.82 4.20
CA LEU A 206 -23.26 11.61 4.89
C LEU A 206 -23.43 11.76 6.41
N GLU A 207 -24.24 12.72 6.85
CA GLU A 207 -24.52 12.98 8.27
C GLU A 207 -25.25 11.81 8.91
N LYS A 208 -26.26 11.25 8.24
CA LYS A 208 -26.98 10.07 8.73
C LYS A 208 -26.06 8.85 8.81
N ALA A 209 -25.23 8.63 7.79
CA ALA A 209 -24.26 7.53 7.78
C ALA A 209 -23.20 7.71 8.88
N ALA A 210 -22.73 8.94 9.12
CA ALA A 210 -21.76 9.24 10.17
C ALA A 210 -22.34 9.00 11.57
N ARG A 211 -23.60 9.37 11.83
CA ARG A 211 -24.30 9.06 13.10
C ARG A 211 -24.42 7.57 13.35
N GLN A 212 -24.70 6.77 12.31
CA GLN A 212 -24.79 5.31 12.45
C GLN A 212 -23.46 4.69 12.91
N GLU A 213 -22.34 5.29 12.49
CA GLU A 213 -20.99 4.83 12.83
C GLU A 213 -20.38 5.61 14.02
N GLN A 214 -21.17 6.47 14.69
CA GLN A 214 -20.77 7.28 15.85
C GLN A 214 -19.56 8.20 15.57
N ILE A 215 -19.56 8.82 14.38
CA ILE A 215 -18.50 9.73 13.93
C ILE A 215 -19.04 11.08 13.43
N GLU A 216 -20.26 11.47 13.80
CA GLU A 216 -20.91 12.72 13.38
C GLU A 216 -20.09 13.98 13.74
N ASN A 217 -19.35 13.94 14.86
CA ASN A 217 -18.48 15.04 15.29
C ASN A 217 -17.13 15.07 14.56
N TYR A 218 -16.88 14.13 13.65
CA TYR A 218 -15.63 13.99 12.92
C TYR A 218 -15.82 14.16 11.41
N ILE A 219 -16.89 14.83 11.00
CA ILE A 219 -17.12 15.22 9.61
C ILE A 219 -16.27 16.46 9.30
N TYR A 220 -15.07 16.22 8.78
CA TYR A 220 -14.20 17.29 8.30
C TYR A 220 -14.60 17.74 6.89
N GLN A 221 -14.92 19.02 6.73
CA GLN A 221 -15.24 19.65 5.44
C GLN A 221 -13.96 20.01 4.65
N LEU A 222 -13.09 19.02 4.47
CA LEU A 222 -11.85 19.14 3.72
C LEU A 222 -12.03 18.57 2.30
N PRO A 223 -11.28 19.09 1.31
CA PRO A 223 -11.23 18.48 -0.01
C PRO A 223 -10.62 17.08 0.06
N PHE A 224 -10.98 16.26 -0.92
CA PHE A 224 -10.55 14.89 -1.07
C PHE A 224 -9.56 14.74 -2.21
N VAL A 225 -8.62 13.82 -2.04
CA VAL A 225 -7.78 13.28 -3.09
C VAL A 225 -7.92 11.76 -3.09
N TYR A 226 -8.07 11.15 -4.27
CA TYR A 226 -7.99 9.71 -4.41
C TYR A 226 -6.84 9.32 -5.33
N VAL A 227 -6.19 8.21 -4.99
CA VAL A 227 -5.01 7.68 -5.71
C VAL A 227 -5.22 6.19 -5.93
N TYR A 228 -4.97 5.70 -7.14
CA TYR A 228 -5.18 4.28 -7.45
C TYR A 228 -4.02 3.61 -8.20
N GLU A 229 -3.09 4.36 -8.78
CA GLU A 229 -1.87 3.80 -9.36
C GLU A 229 -0.78 4.84 -9.54
N ARG A 230 0.48 4.42 -9.48
CA ARG A 230 1.58 5.14 -10.13
C ARG A 230 1.63 4.79 -11.61
N GLU A 231 1.91 5.78 -12.45
CA GLU A 231 2.20 5.64 -13.88
C GLU A 231 3.39 4.72 -14.12
N ASP A 232 4.32 4.68 -13.17
CA ASP A 232 5.47 3.81 -13.29
C ASP A 232 5.02 2.34 -13.42
N PHE A 233 5.55 1.69 -14.46
CA PHE A 233 5.25 0.31 -14.82
C PHE A 233 5.89 -0.66 -13.82
N SER A 234 5.77 -0.40 -12.51
CA SER A 234 6.30 -1.13 -11.36
C SER A 234 5.20 -1.92 -10.63
N THR A 235 5.59 -2.91 -9.83
CA THR A 235 4.73 -3.59 -8.86
C THR A 235 5.29 -3.38 -7.46
N THR A 236 4.51 -3.57 -6.38
CA THR A 236 4.99 -3.35 -5.01
C THR A 236 5.20 -4.65 -4.24
N LEU A 237 6.23 -4.73 -3.40
CA LEU A 237 6.36 -5.79 -2.41
C LEU A 237 6.73 -5.14 -1.08
N TYR A 238 5.83 -5.19 -0.10
CA TYR A 238 5.96 -4.60 1.23
C TYR A 238 6.27 -3.09 1.13
N GLY A 239 5.52 -2.37 0.27
CA GLY A 239 5.74 -0.95 -0.01
C GLY A 239 6.93 -0.63 -0.93
N ILE A 240 7.77 -1.61 -1.28
CA ILE A 240 8.95 -1.42 -2.14
C ILE A 240 8.54 -1.50 -3.61
N GLN A 241 8.90 -0.50 -4.40
CA GLN A 241 8.72 -0.52 -5.84
C GLN A 241 9.72 -1.48 -6.50
N ILE A 242 9.18 -2.45 -7.22
CA ILE A 242 9.93 -3.41 -8.02
C ILE A 242 9.72 -3.04 -9.48
N TYR A 243 10.80 -2.70 -10.17
CA TYR A 243 10.77 -2.29 -11.57
C TYR A 243 11.08 -3.46 -12.51
N PRO A 244 10.43 -3.54 -13.69
CA PRO A 244 10.66 -4.60 -14.65
C PRO A 244 12.13 -4.75 -15.04
N GLU A 245 12.87 -3.65 -15.11
CA GLU A 245 14.26 -3.64 -15.51
C GLU A 245 15.16 -4.51 -14.61
N MET A 246 14.85 -4.56 -13.31
CA MET A 246 15.57 -5.42 -12.36
C MET A 246 15.38 -6.90 -12.71
N VAL A 247 14.18 -7.30 -13.15
CA VAL A 247 13.89 -8.67 -13.57
C VAL A 247 14.45 -8.93 -14.98
N ARG A 248 14.33 -7.98 -15.92
CA ARG A 248 14.87 -8.10 -17.29
C ARG A 248 16.34 -8.46 -17.28
N GLU A 249 17.14 -7.73 -16.49
CA GLU A 249 18.58 -7.99 -16.41
C GLU A 249 18.88 -9.37 -15.85
N ALA A 250 18.15 -9.82 -14.83
CA ALA A 250 18.31 -11.17 -14.29
C ALA A 250 18.06 -12.26 -15.34
N LEU A 251 17.09 -12.05 -16.23
CA LEU A 251 16.75 -12.98 -17.31
C LEU A 251 17.78 -13.01 -18.45
N MET A 252 18.74 -12.07 -18.48
CA MET A 252 19.87 -12.10 -19.42
C MET A 252 20.93 -13.14 -19.05
N ASP A 253 20.82 -13.81 -17.90
CA ASP A 253 21.67 -14.96 -17.53
C ASP A 253 21.71 -16.01 -18.66
N THR A 254 22.92 -16.47 -19.00
CA THR A 254 23.18 -17.37 -20.13
C THR A 254 22.42 -18.69 -20.02
N TYR A 255 22.19 -19.19 -18.81
CA TYR A 255 21.39 -20.40 -18.62
C TYR A 255 19.91 -20.11 -18.81
N LEU A 256 19.37 -19.05 -18.19
CA LEU A 256 17.96 -18.69 -18.32
C LEU A 256 17.55 -18.39 -19.77
N ASN A 257 18.39 -17.68 -20.51
CA ASN A 257 18.13 -17.35 -21.91
C ASN A 257 17.99 -18.61 -22.79
N LYS A 258 18.62 -19.74 -22.47
CA LYS A 258 18.42 -21.00 -23.23
C LYS A 258 16.97 -21.52 -23.15
N TYR A 259 16.23 -21.15 -22.10
CA TYR A 259 14.89 -21.67 -21.83
C TYR A 259 13.78 -20.61 -21.96
N LEU A 260 14.10 -19.34 -21.74
CA LEU A 260 13.12 -18.26 -21.65
C LEU A 260 13.26 -17.29 -22.81
N THR A 261 12.14 -16.72 -23.26
CA THR A 261 12.13 -15.72 -24.34
C THR A 261 12.60 -14.34 -23.86
N GLY A 262 12.65 -14.13 -22.54
CA GLY A 262 12.86 -12.83 -21.91
C GLY A 262 11.56 -12.05 -21.68
N LYS A 263 10.41 -12.50 -22.20
CA LYS A 263 9.10 -11.94 -21.82
C LYS A 263 8.71 -12.44 -20.43
N PHE A 264 8.16 -11.52 -19.64
CA PHE A 264 7.59 -11.85 -18.35
C PHE A 264 6.47 -10.89 -17.97
N THR A 265 5.77 -11.26 -16.92
CA THR A 265 4.82 -10.40 -16.23
C THR A 265 4.93 -10.59 -14.74
N MET A 266 5.15 -9.51 -14.00
CA MET A 266 5.17 -9.53 -12.54
C MET A 266 3.88 -8.98 -11.94
N LEU A 267 3.47 -9.59 -10.82
CA LEU A 267 2.26 -9.24 -10.08
C LEU A 267 2.53 -9.33 -8.58
N THR A 268 1.94 -8.42 -7.84
CA THR A 268 1.78 -8.55 -6.39
C THR A 268 0.52 -9.35 -6.10
N LYS A 269 0.64 -10.43 -5.32
CA LYS A 269 -0.48 -11.28 -4.91
C LYS A 269 -0.47 -11.48 -3.40
N TYR A 270 -1.59 -11.97 -2.88
CA TYR A 270 -1.77 -12.34 -1.48
C TYR A 270 -2.09 -13.83 -1.41
N ASP A 271 -1.54 -14.53 -0.45
CA ASP A 271 -1.92 -15.91 -0.18
C ASP A 271 -3.19 -16.00 0.70
N GLN A 272 -3.55 -17.23 1.11
CA GLN A 272 -4.70 -17.47 1.97
C GLN A 272 -4.62 -16.79 3.35
N HIS A 273 -3.42 -16.45 3.81
CA HIS A 273 -3.15 -15.76 5.07
C HIS A 273 -3.07 -14.24 4.90
N GLN A 274 -3.37 -13.71 3.70
CA GLN A 274 -3.19 -12.32 3.32
C GLN A 274 -1.72 -11.87 3.38
N ASP A 275 -0.77 -12.81 3.25
CA ASP A 275 0.64 -12.47 3.14
C ASP A 275 0.96 -12.13 1.69
N GLN A 276 1.59 -10.96 1.52
CA GLN A 276 1.94 -10.46 0.20
C GLN A 276 3.15 -11.23 -0.35
N TYR A 277 3.13 -11.55 -1.65
CA TYR A 277 4.25 -12.15 -2.36
C TYR A 277 4.34 -11.65 -3.80
N LEU A 278 5.55 -11.66 -4.35
CA LEU A 278 5.83 -11.32 -5.74
C LEU A 278 5.67 -12.58 -6.61
N GLU A 279 4.76 -12.56 -7.58
CA GLU A 279 4.67 -13.60 -8.61
C GLU A 279 5.31 -13.10 -9.90
N ILE A 280 6.19 -13.90 -10.49
CA ILE A 280 6.81 -13.60 -11.78
C ILE A 280 6.45 -14.72 -12.75
N ASN A 281 5.65 -14.36 -13.75
CA ASN A 281 5.23 -15.23 -14.83
C ASN A 281 6.26 -15.11 -15.96
N LEU A 282 6.90 -16.21 -16.33
CA LEU A 282 7.97 -16.26 -17.33
C LEU A 282 7.54 -17.08 -18.55
N GLU A 283 7.77 -16.55 -19.75
CA GLU A 283 7.49 -17.26 -21.00
C GLU A 283 8.66 -18.18 -21.38
N LEU A 284 8.36 -19.46 -21.58
CA LEU A 284 9.30 -20.44 -22.12
C LEU A 284 9.45 -20.27 -23.65
N LYS A 285 10.66 -20.52 -24.16
CA LYS A 285 10.90 -20.72 -25.59
C LYS A 285 10.13 -21.94 -26.11
N ARG A 286 9.89 -22.00 -27.42
CA ARG A 286 9.22 -23.14 -28.09
C ARG A 286 9.87 -24.46 -27.68
N ASP A 287 9.02 -25.43 -27.37
CA ASP A 287 9.37 -26.81 -27.00
C ASP A 287 10.25 -26.96 -25.74
N LYS A 288 10.44 -25.89 -24.96
CA LYS A 288 11.08 -25.97 -23.64
C LYS A 288 10.05 -26.31 -22.57
N LYS A 289 10.46 -27.13 -21.61
CA LYS A 289 9.65 -27.52 -20.45
C LYS A 289 10.25 -26.92 -19.18
N PRO A 290 9.42 -26.55 -18.19
CA PRO A 290 9.92 -26.09 -16.92
C PRO A 290 10.59 -27.25 -16.18
N THR A 291 11.74 -26.98 -15.56
CA THR A 291 12.44 -27.95 -14.69
C THR A 291 12.62 -27.36 -13.28
N PRO A 292 12.76 -28.19 -12.24
CA PRO A 292 13.07 -27.70 -10.90
C PRO A 292 14.35 -26.86 -10.86
N TYR A 293 15.38 -27.25 -11.62
CA TYR A 293 16.63 -26.51 -11.72
C TYR A 293 16.44 -25.13 -12.38
N LEU A 294 15.66 -25.06 -13.48
CA LEU A 294 15.33 -23.79 -14.12
C LEU A 294 14.61 -22.84 -13.17
N ARG A 295 13.64 -23.36 -12.38
CA ARG A 295 12.94 -22.57 -11.35
C ARG A 295 13.92 -22.02 -10.32
N LYS A 296 14.77 -22.88 -9.75
CA LYS A 296 15.76 -22.49 -8.74
C LYS A 296 16.73 -21.44 -9.29
N ARG A 297 17.22 -21.62 -10.52
CA ARG A 297 18.12 -20.67 -11.18
C ARG A 297 17.43 -19.31 -11.41
N ALA A 298 16.17 -19.31 -11.84
CA ALA A 298 15.40 -18.09 -12.04
C ALA A 298 15.21 -17.31 -10.73
N VAL A 299 14.81 -18.00 -9.65
CA VAL A 299 14.71 -17.39 -8.31
C VAL A 299 16.04 -16.77 -7.89
N VAL A 300 17.14 -17.53 -7.95
CA VAL A 300 18.47 -17.05 -7.54
C VAL A 300 18.89 -15.81 -8.32
N LYS A 301 18.74 -15.83 -9.65
CA LYS A 301 19.20 -14.70 -10.50
C LYS A 301 18.35 -13.46 -10.31
N ILE A 302 17.03 -13.63 -10.19
CA ILE A 302 16.13 -12.50 -9.93
C ILE A 302 16.41 -11.92 -8.54
N MET A 303 16.58 -12.75 -7.51
CA MET A 303 16.93 -12.30 -6.17
C MET A 303 18.27 -11.55 -6.14
N GLN A 304 19.29 -12.04 -6.85
CA GLN A 304 20.59 -11.36 -6.98
C GLN A 304 20.43 -9.96 -7.58
N SER A 305 19.70 -9.84 -8.70
CA SER A 305 19.48 -8.56 -9.37
C SER A 305 18.68 -7.57 -8.51
N LEU A 306 17.58 -8.03 -7.88
CA LEU A 306 16.76 -7.19 -7.00
C LEU A 306 17.56 -6.67 -5.80
N ARG A 307 18.35 -7.52 -5.15
CA ARG A 307 19.22 -7.13 -4.02
C ARG A 307 20.35 -6.21 -4.44
N ALA A 308 20.89 -6.37 -5.66
CA ALA A 308 21.95 -5.51 -6.18
C ALA A 308 21.43 -4.10 -6.48
N LYS A 309 20.24 -4.00 -7.09
CA LYS A 309 19.69 -2.74 -7.62
C LYS A 309 18.76 -1.97 -6.69
N SER A 310 18.24 -2.60 -5.63
CA SER A 310 17.43 -1.92 -4.62
C SER A 310 17.96 -2.22 -3.22
N SER A 311 18.43 -1.16 -2.55
CA SER A 311 18.89 -1.23 -1.17
C SER A 311 17.74 -1.60 -0.22
N GLU A 312 16.55 -1.07 -0.49
CA GLU A 312 15.33 -1.34 0.25
C GLU A 312 14.92 -2.81 0.10
N PHE A 313 14.97 -3.37 -1.11
CA PHE A 313 14.69 -4.78 -1.32
C PHE A 313 15.73 -5.68 -0.64
N ARG A 314 17.01 -5.26 -0.62
CA ARG A 314 18.06 -5.99 0.09
C ARG A 314 17.75 -6.10 1.58
N GLU A 315 17.37 -5.00 2.22
CA GLU A 315 16.94 -4.98 3.61
C GLU A 315 15.68 -5.81 3.83
N LEU A 316 14.65 -5.65 2.99
CA LEU A 316 13.42 -6.43 3.06
C LEU A 316 13.67 -7.93 2.93
N SER A 317 14.55 -8.34 2.01
CA SER A 317 14.85 -9.76 1.79
C SER A 317 15.73 -10.37 2.87
N ASN A 318 16.57 -9.58 3.54
CA ASN A 318 17.21 -10.03 4.79
C ASN A 318 16.17 -10.29 5.87
N TYR A 319 15.12 -9.47 5.94
CA TYR A 319 14.05 -9.57 6.94
C TYR A 319 13.05 -10.72 6.65
N LEU A 320 12.59 -10.84 5.40
CA LEU A 320 11.58 -11.82 4.99
C LEU A 320 12.16 -13.21 4.70
N GLU A 321 13.48 -13.32 4.55
CA GLU A 321 14.18 -14.55 4.19
C GLU A 321 13.54 -15.22 2.95
N GLU A 322 13.12 -16.48 3.06
CA GLU A 322 12.50 -17.22 1.96
C GLU A 322 11.19 -16.60 1.47
N ARG A 323 10.47 -15.84 2.30
CA ARG A 323 9.22 -15.15 1.90
C ARG A 323 9.47 -14.05 0.87
N ALA A 324 10.70 -13.52 0.78
CA ALA A 324 11.07 -12.56 -0.26
C ALA A 324 11.25 -13.20 -1.64
N ASN A 325 11.42 -14.53 -1.70
CA ASN A 325 11.64 -15.22 -2.98
C ASN A 325 10.41 -15.08 -3.88
N PRO A 326 10.57 -14.63 -5.14
CA PRO A 326 9.45 -14.55 -6.05
C PRO A 326 8.91 -15.95 -6.39
N LYS A 327 7.59 -16.08 -6.42
CA LYS A 327 6.93 -17.29 -6.94
C LYS A 327 7.02 -17.28 -8.46
N ILE A 328 7.88 -18.15 -8.99
CA ILE A 328 8.11 -18.28 -10.43
C ILE A 328 7.09 -19.24 -11.04
N VAL A 329 6.33 -18.73 -12.01
CA VAL A 329 5.36 -19.51 -12.80
C VAL A 329 5.80 -19.50 -14.25
N PHE A 330 5.94 -20.69 -14.85
CA PHE A 330 6.32 -20.81 -16.26
C PHE A 330 5.10 -21.01 -17.13
N TRP A 331 5.09 -20.34 -18.27
CA TRP A 331 4.04 -20.45 -19.27
C TRP A 331 4.62 -20.94 -20.59
N LYS A 332 3.80 -21.67 -21.34
CA LYS A 332 4.14 -22.05 -22.72
C LYS A 332 4.32 -20.80 -23.57
N TYR A 333 5.11 -20.94 -24.63
CA TYR A 333 5.29 -19.91 -25.65
C TYR A 333 3.94 -19.38 -26.14
N GLU A 334 3.80 -18.06 -26.21
CA GLU A 334 2.60 -17.35 -26.68
C GLU A 334 1.31 -17.63 -25.90
N HIS A 335 1.43 -17.99 -24.60
CA HIS A 335 0.27 -18.28 -23.79
C HIS A 335 -0.73 -17.09 -23.73
N PRO A 336 -2.03 -17.30 -24.01
CA PRO A 336 -2.98 -16.22 -24.25
C PRO A 336 -3.22 -15.30 -23.04
N LEU A 337 -2.96 -15.76 -21.82
CA LEU A 337 -3.18 -14.99 -20.59
C LEU A 337 -2.15 -13.87 -20.36
N TYR A 338 -0.87 -14.15 -20.65
CA TYR A 338 0.25 -13.25 -20.29
C TYR A 338 1.14 -12.86 -21.47
N PHE A 339 1.13 -13.66 -22.56
CA PHE A 339 2.09 -13.55 -23.66
C PHE A 339 1.42 -13.63 -25.04
N ARG A 340 0.18 -13.14 -25.14
CA ARG A 340 -0.59 -13.15 -26.39
C ARG A 340 0.23 -12.50 -27.53
N PRO A 341 0.31 -13.13 -28.72
CA PRO A 341 1.00 -12.55 -29.86
C PRO A 341 0.27 -11.31 -30.39
N GLY A 342 1.02 -10.41 -31.05
CA GLY A 342 0.47 -9.21 -31.68
C GLY A 342 0.13 -8.05 -30.74
N ILE A 343 0.46 -8.13 -29.44
CA ILE A 343 0.26 -7.04 -28.48
C ILE A 343 1.57 -6.68 -27.76
N LYS A 344 1.71 -5.42 -27.33
CA LYS A 344 2.85 -4.97 -26.50
C LYS A 344 2.87 -5.75 -25.19
N GLN A 345 4.04 -6.30 -24.83
CA GLN A 345 4.21 -7.07 -23.60
C GLN A 345 3.88 -6.23 -22.38
N ARG A 346 3.00 -6.74 -21.52
CA ARG A 346 2.68 -6.14 -20.22
C ARG A 346 3.62 -6.71 -19.16
N TRP A 347 4.67 -5.96 -18.84
CA TRP A 347 5.67 -6.35 -17.86
C TRP A 347 5.12 -6.43 -16.43
N VAL A 348 4.11 -5.62 -16.14
CA VAL A 348 3.40 -5.62 -14.87
C VAL A 348 1.92 -5.86 -15.12
N LEU A 349 1.34 -6.76 -14.35
CA LEU A 349 -0.10 -6.85 -14.21
C LEU A 349 -0.47 -6.61 -12.76
N LYS A 350 -1.10 -5.47 -12.51
CA LYS A 350 -1.69 -5.15 -11.23
C LYS A 350 -3.04 -5.91 -11.17
N LYS A 351 -3.07 -7.13 -10.60
CA LYS A 351 -4.26 -8.02 -10.65
C LYS A 351 -5.43 -7.38 -9.90
N ASN A 352 -6.58 -7.34 -10.58
CA ASN A 352 -7.87 -6.94 -10.03
C ASN A 352 -8.42 -8.02 -9.11
N GLY A 353 -9.01 -7.63 -8.00
CA GLY A 353 -9.88 -8.51 -7.22
C GLY A 353 -11.13 -8.84 -8.03
N ARG A 354 -11.07 -9.87 -8.89
CA ARG A 354 -12.23 -10.59 -9.42
C ARG A 354 -11.83 -11.97 -9.93
N ARG A 355 -12.45 -12.95 -9.25
CA ARG A 355 -12.49 -14.40 -9.47
C ARG A 355 -11.18 -15.15 -9.31
#